data_AF-A0A6J5BU98-F1
#
_entry.id   AF-A0A6J5BU98-F1
#
_cell.length_a   1.000
_cell.length_b   1.000
_cell.length_c   1.000
_cell.angle_alpha   90.00
_cell.angle_beta   90.00
_cell.angle_gamma   90.00
#
_symmetry.space_group_name_H-M   'P 1'
#
loop_
_entity.id
_entity.type
_entity.pdbx_description
1 polymer ?
#
loop_
_entity_poly.entity_id
_entity_poly.type
_entity_poly.pdbx_seq_one_letter_code
_entity_poly.pdbx_strand_id
1 'polypeptide(L)'
;MALLPLLSAQSGLWLIAASAIGFDLGIQVALIAHQSIVYGIDPAARSRLNAVLMVSVFIGMAAGGALGSLALAHWGWIGVTAVATAAALGALALRVWPARRRVAQSANCAA
;
A
#
# COMPACT_ATOMS: atom_id res chain seq x y z
N MET A 1 2.10 13.83 13.58
CA MET A 1 1.32 14.52 14.63
C MET A 1 2.15 14.84 15.87
N ALA A 2 3.11 13.99 16.28
CA ALA A 2 3.98 14.25 17.45
C ALA A 2 4.87 15.50 17.37
N LEU A 3 5.21 15.98 16.16
CA LEU A 3 6.08 17.14 15.93
C LEU A 3 5.35 18.46 15.66
N LEU A 4 4.02 18.42 15.42
CA LEU A 4 3.21 19.62 15.16
C LEU A 4 3.18 20.63 16.31
N PRO A 5 3.19 20.26 17.60
CA PRO A 5 3.19 21.27 18.66
C PRO A 5 4.52 22.05 18.78
N LEU A 6 5.59 21.63 18.09
CA LEU A 6 6.86 22.36 18.04
C LEU A 6 7.01 23.25 16.79
N LEU A 7 6.09 23.18 15.84
CA LEU A 7 6.19 23.88 14.56
C LEU A 7 5.13 24.98 14.47
N SER A 8 5.49 26.11 13.85
CA SER A 8 4.51 27.15 13.52
C SER A 8 3.34 26.55 12.72
N ALA A 9 2.12 27.03 12.95
CA ALA A 9 0.91 26.53 12.26
C ALA A 9 1.09 26.47 10.73
N GLN A 10 1.80 27.43 10.15
CA GLN A 10 2.09 27.50 8.72
C GLN A 10 3.01 26.36 8.25
N SER A 11 4.06 26.04 9.00
CA SER A 11 4.98 24.94 8.66
C SER A 11 4.30 23.58 8.76
N GLY A 12 3.38 23.42 9.72
CA GLY A 12 2.58 22.20 9.87
C GLY A 12 1.69 21.91 8.66
N LEU A 13 1.06 22.96 8.10
CA LEU A 13 0.21 22.84 6.92
C LEU A 13 0.99 22.37 5.69
N TRP A 14 2.18 22.95 5.46
CA TRP A 14 3.04 22.53 4.34
C TRP A 14 3.51 21.08 4.48
N LEU A 15 3.85 20.63 5.68
CA LEU A 15 4.24 19.23 5.92
C LEU A 15 3.08 18.27 5.65
N ILE A 16 1.87 18.60 6.09
CA ILE A 16 0.68 17.78 5.80
C ILE A 16 0.41 17.75 4.30
N ALA A 17 0.48 18.90 3.62
CA ALA A 17 0.27 18.99 2.18
C ALA A 17 1.27 18.13 1.40
N ALA A 18 2.57 18.27 1.71
CA ALA A 18 3.62 17.47 1.08
C ALA A 18 3.43 15.97 1.33
N SER A 19 3.06 15.59 2.57
CA SER A 19 2.82 14.19 2.92
C SER A 19 1.60 13.62 2.19
N ALA A 20 0.52 14.39 2.08
CA ALA A 20 -0.70 13.98 1.39
C ALA A 20 -0.45 13.78 -0.11
N ILE A 21 0.26 14.71 -0.76
CA ILE A 21 0.64 14.60 -2.17
C ILE A 21 1.54 13.38 -2.39
N GLY A 22 2.57 13.21 -1.55
CA GLY A 22 3.48 12.06 -1.65
C GLY A 22 2.76 10.72 -1.44
N PHE A 23 1.82 10.67 -0.50
CA PHE A 23 1.00 9.48 -0.25
C PHE A 23 0.10 9.16 -1.44
N ASP A 24 -0.63 10.14 -1.98
CA ASP A 24 -1.52 9.95 -3.13
C ASP A 24 -0.76 9.49 -4.38
N LEU A 25 0.36 10.14 -4.70
CA LEU A 25 1.25 9.71 -5.78
C LEU A 25 1.76 8.28 -5.56
N GLY A 26 2.13 7.93 -4.33
CA GLY A 26 2.56 6.59 -3.99
C GLY A 26 1.47 5.54 -4.25
N ILE A 27 0.23 5.80 -3.84
CA ILE A 27 -0.92 4.91 -4.08
C ILE A 27 -1.18 4.78 -5.58
N GLN A 28 -1.19 5.88 -6.33
CA GLN A 28 -1.43 5.88 -7.77
C GLN A 28 -0.34 5.10 -8.52
N VAL A 29 0.94 5.31 -8.18
CA VAL A 29 2.05 4.56 -8.77
C VAL A 29 1.97 3.07 -8.44
N ALA A 30 1.64 2.72 -7.20
CA ALA A 30 1.48 1.32 -6.80
C ALA A 30 0.33 0.63 -7.54
N LEU A 31 -0.81 1.31 -7.72
CA LEU A 31 -1.95 0.79 -8.47
C LEU A 31 -1.57 0.54 -9.93
N ILE A 32 -0.90 1.48 -10.59
CA ILE A 32 -0.43 1.33 -11.97
C ILE A 32 0.55 0.15 -12.09
N ALA A 33 1.49 0.00 -11.14
CA ALA A 33 2.42 -1.12 -11.12
C ALA A 33 1.70 -2.46 -10.97
N HIS A 34 0.70 -2.55 -10.08
CA HIS A 34 -0.11 -3.76 -9.91
C HIS A 34 -0.94 -4.08 -11.15
N GLN A 35 -1.55 -3.07 -11.78
CA GLN A 35 -2.29 -3.24 -13.04
C GLN A 35 -1.40 -3.75 -14.16
N SER A 36 -0.18 -3.21 -14.31
CA SER A 36 0.78 -3.64 -15.32
C SER A 36 1.17 -5.13 -15.16
N ILE A 37 1.45 -5.56 -13.92
CA ILE A 37 1.79 -6.95 -13.61
C ILE A 37 0.59 -7.88 -13.87
N VAL A 38 -0.59 -7.52 -13.36
CA VAL A 38 -1.78 -8.38 -13.43
C VAL A 38 -2.31 -8.48 -14.86
N TYR A 39 -2.36 -7.38 -15.62
CA TYR A 39 -2.84 -7.40 -17.01
C TYR A 39 -1.84 -8.01 -17.99
N GLY A 40 -0.58 -8.20 -17.58
CA GLY A 40 0.41 -8.95 -18.34
C GLY A 40 0.18 -10.48 -18.34
N ILE A 41 -0.71 -11.00 -17.48
CA ILE A 41 -0.96 -12.45 -17.35
C ILE A 41 -1.73 -13.00 -18.56
N ASP A 42 -2.86 -12.37 -18.91
CA ASP A 42 -3.69 -12.77 -20.05
C ASP A 42 -4.38 -11.54 -20.65
N PRO A 43 -3.95 -11.08 -21.84
CA PRO A 43 -4.55 -9.94 -22.53
C PRO A 43 -6.03 -10.15 -22.91
N ALA A 44 -6.48 -11.39 -23.10
CA ALA A 44 -7.88 -11.69 -23.47
C ALA A 44 -8.83 -11.59 -22.27
N ALA A 45 -8.34 -11.79 -21.05
CA ALA A 45 -9.15 -11.77 -19.83
C ALA A 45 -9.07 -10.46 -19.01
N ARG A 46 -8.63 -9.35 -19.63
CA ARG A 46 -8.41 -8.04 -18.97
C ARG A 46 -9.58 -7.57 -18.08
N SER A 47 -10.82 -7.72 -18.54
CA SER A 47 -12.01 -7.31 -17.77
C SER A 47 -12.15 -8.08 -16.44
N ARG A 48 -11.93 -9.40 -16.47
CA ARG A 48 -11.98 -10.25 -15.28
C ARG A 48 -10.84 -9.92 -14.31
N LEU A 49 -9.64 -9.71 -14.84
CA LEU A 49 -8.47 -9.35 -14.05
C LEU A 49 -8.62 -7.99 -13.36
N ASN A 50 -9.19 -7.00 -14.05
CA ASN A 50 -9.49 -5.68 -13.45
C ASN A 50 -10.51 -5.81 -12.32
N ALA A 51 -11.57 -6.61 -12.52
CA ALA A 51 -12.57 -6.84 -11.49
C ALA A 51 -11.95 -7.46 -10.23
N VAL A 52 -11.12 -8.50 -10.39
CA VAL A 52 -10.41 -9.13 -9.26
C VAL A 52 -9.47 -8.15 -8.55
N LEU A 53 -8.72 -7.35 -9.33
CA LEU A 53 -7.83 -6.33 -8.77
C LEU A 53 -8.61 -5.30 -7.94
N MET A 54 -9.66 -4.71 -8.50
CA MET A 54 -10.44 -3.69 -7.78
C MET A 54 -11.20 -4.25 -6.59
N VAL A 55 -11.74 -5.46 -6.68
CA VAL A 55 -12.34 -6.14 -5.51
C VAL A 55 -11.31 -6.28 -4.39
N SER A 56 -10.09 -6.70 -4.72
CA SER A 56 -9.01 -6.83 -3.73
C SER A 56 -8.63 -5.47 -3.11
N VAL A 57 -8.55 -4.42 -3.92
CA VAL A 57 -8.31 -3.04 -3.44
C VAL A 57 -9.43 -2.57 -2.51
N PHE A 58 -10.69 -2.79 -2.87
CA PHE A 58 -11.84 -2.42 -2.05
C PHE A 58 -11.88 -3.17 -0.71
N ILE A 59 -11.56 -4.47 -0.69
CA ILE A 59 -11.45 -5.23 0.55
C ILE A 59 -10.38 -4.61 1.46
N GLY A 60 -9.21 -4.29 0.90
CA GLY A 60 -8.14 -3.61 1.63
C GLY A 60 -8.57 -2.25 2.17
N MET A 61 -9.27 -1.45 1.38
CA MET A 61 -9.76 -0.13 1.78
C MET A 61 -10.81 -0.22 2.89
N ALA A 62 -11.75 -1.17 2.81
CA ALA A 62 -12.77 -1.40 3.84
C ALA A 62 -12.13 -1.87 5.17
N ALA A 63 -11.21 -2.83 5.10
CA ALA A 63 -10.48 -3.29 6.28
C ALA A 63 -9.62 -2.18 6.90
N GLY A 64 -8.92 -1.40 6.06
CA GLY A 64 -8.12 -0.26 6.50
C GLY A 64 -8.95 0.83 7.16
N GLY A 65 -10.13 1.14 6.61
CA GLY A 65 -11.09 2.07 7.19
C GLY A 65 -11.58 1.60 8.56
N ALA A 66 -12.02 0.34 8.68
CA ALA A 66 -12.47 -0.23 9.94
C ALA A 66 -11.37 -0.24 11.02
N LEU A 67 -10.17 -0.69 10.67
CA LEU A 67 -9.02 -0.68 11.57
C LEU A 67 -8.61 0.75 11.96
N GLY A 68 -8.64 1.69 11.02
CA GLY A 68 -8.35 3.10 11.27
C GLY A 68 -9.36 3.74 12.21
N SER A 69 -10.65 3.54 11.99
CA SER A 69 -11.72 4.03 12.87
C SER A 69 -11.62 3.45 14.27
N LEU A 70 -11.35 2.15 14.40
CA LEU A 70 -11.17 1.49 15.70
C LEU A 70 -9.93 2.03 16.42
N ALA A 71 -8.81 2.16 15.71
CA ALA A 71 -7.57 2.69 16.28
C ALA A 71 -7.73 4.15 16.73
N LEU A 72 -8.48 4.96 15.97
CA LEU A 72 -8.81 6.33 16.34
C LEU A 72 -9.68 6.38 17.60
N ALA A 73 -10.68 5.50 17.70
CA ALA A 73 -11.59 5.46 18.86
C ALA A 73 -10.88 5.07 20.17
N HIS A 74 -9.92 4.14 20.12
CA HIS A 74 -9.25 3.64 21.33
C HIS A 74 -7.96 4.37 21.69
N TRP A 75 -7.15 4.75 20.70
CA TRP A 75 -5.80 5.29 20.90
C TRP A 75 -5.58 6.65 20.23
N GLY A 76 -6.66 7.27 19.74
CA GLY A 76 -6.59 8.55 19.04
C GLY A 76 -5.72 8.48 17.79
N TRP A 77 -5.18 9.64 17.41
CA TRP A 77 -4.35 9.80 16.22
C TRP A 77 -3.07 8.96 16.25
N ILE A 78 -2.51 8.69 17.43
CA ILE A 78 -1.30 7.85 17.58
C ILE A 78 -1.61 6.43 17.11
N GLY A 79 -2.75 5.87 17.52
CA GLY A 79 -3.22 4.57 17.07
C GLY A 79 -3.31 4.46 15.55
N VAL A 80 -3.92 5.46 14.91
CA VAL A 80 -4.04 5.52 13.44
C VAL A 80 -2.66 5.52 12.78
N THR A 81 -1.74 6.35 13.27
CA THR A 81 -0.38 6.39 12.71
C THR A 81 0.38 5.09 12.90
N ALA A 82 0.24 4.44 14.07
CA ALA A 82 0.90 3.15 14.34
C ALA A 82 0.39 2.05 13.41
N VAL A 83 -0.93 1.95 13.21
CA VAL A 83 -1.53 0.99 12.27
C VAL A 83 -1.06 1.25 10.84
N ALA A 84 -1.06 2.51 10.39
CA ALA A 84 -0.59 2.88 9.06
C ALA A 84 0.90 2.56 8.85
N THR A 85 1.75 2.87 9.83
CA THR A 85 3.18 2.55 9.78
C THR A 85 3.42 1.04 9.79
N ALA A 86 2.72 0.28 10.62
CA ALA A 86 2.84 -1.18 10.64
C ALA A 86 2.42 -1.81 9.31
N ALA A 87 1.32 -1.33 8.72
CA ALA A 87 0.88 -1.78 7.40
C ALA A 87 1.90 -1.46 6.30
N ALA A 88 2.46 -0.24 6.30
CA ALA A 88 3.50 0.16 5.34
C ALA A 88 4.79 -0.66 5.48
N LEU A 89 5.23 -0.90 6.71
CA LEU A 89 6.40 -1.75 6.99
C LEU A 89 6.14 -3.20 6.59
N GLY A 90 4.94 -3.74 6.84
CA GLY A 90 4.54 -5.06 6.39
C GLY A 90 4.56 -5.18 4.87
N ALA A 91 4.01 -4.20 4.16
CA ALA A 91 4.05 -4.15 2.70
C ALA A 91 5.49 -4.06 2.15
N LEU A 92 6.33 -3.23 2.78
CA LEU A 92 7.75 -3.12 2.43
C LEU A 92 8.47 -4.45 2.67
N ALA A 93 8.26 -5.07 3.82
CA ALA A 93 8.84 -6.37 4.18
C ALA A 93 8.46 -7.45 3.17
N LEU A 94 7.18 -7.55 2.79
CA LEU A 94 6.72 -8.50 1.76
C LEU A 94 7.36 -8.24 0.40
N ARG A 95 7.62 -6.97 0.06
CA ARG A 95 8.23 -6.60 -1.23
C ARG A 95 9.73 -6.84 -1.27
N VAL A 96 10.44 -6.61 -0.17
CA VAL A 96 11.89 -6.87 -0.07
C VAL A 96 12.20 -8.33 0.26
N TRP A 97 11.22 -9.09 0.78
CA TRP A 97 11.39 -10.50 1.06
C TRP A 97 11.83 -11.20 -0.22
N PRO A 98 12.99 -11.90 -0.22
CA PRO A 98 13.46 -12.58 -1.41
C PRO A 98 12.44 -13.65 -1.78
N ALA A 99 11.60 -13.35 -2.76
CA ALA A 99 10.81 -14.33 -3.47
C ALA A 99 11.82 -15.31 -4.05
N ARG A 100 11.97 -16.46 -3.38
CA ARG A 100 12.85 -17.54 -3.84
C ARG A 100 12.49 -17.77 -5.29
N ARG A 101 13.43 -17.42 -6.16
CA ARG A 101 13.27 -17.44 -7.61
C ARG A 101 12.88 -18.87 -7.99
N ARG A 102 11.58 -19.13 -8.19
CA ARG A 102 11.04 -20.35 -8.81
C ARG A 102 11.42 -20.45 -10.31
N VAL A 103 12.49 -19.77 -10.72
CA VAL A 103 13.07 -19.82 -12.07
C VAL A 103 14.34 -20.71 -12.07
N ALA A 104 14.89 -21.07 -10.90
CA ALA A 104 15.99 -22.06 -10.84
C ALA A 104 15.53 -23.51 -11.14
N GLN A 105 14.22 -23.79 -11.19
CA GLN A 105 13.70 -25.15 -11.44
C GLN A 105 13.49 -25.48 -12.92
N SER A 106 13.30 -24.50 -13.82
CA SER A 106 13.15 -24.78 -15.26
C SER A 106 14.48 -25.04 -15.98
N ALA A 107 15.62 -24.63 -15.40
CA ALA A 107 16.94 -24.94 -15.95
C ALA A 107 17.42 -26.37 -15.60
N ASN A 108 16.86 -27.00 -14.56
CA ASN A 108 17.32 -28.30 -14.06
C ASN A 108 16.48 -29.49 -14.56
N CYS A 109 15.45 -29.26 -15.38
CA CYS A 109 14.73 -30.31 -16.13
C CYS A 109 15.19 -30.43 -17.58
N ALA A 110 16.16 -29.62 -18.01
CA ALA A 110 16.68 -29.59 -19.38
C ALA A 110 18.18 -29.97 -19.45
N ALA A 111 18.74 -30.53 -18.38
CA ALA A 111 20.11 -31.02 -18.29
C ALA A 111 20.13 -32.53 -18.05
#